data_AF-A0A759MLB2-F1
#
_entry.id   AF-A0A759MLB2-F1
#
_cell.length_a   1.000
_cell.length_b   1.000
_cell.length_c   1.000
_cell.angle_alpha   90.00
_cell.angle_beta   90.00
_cell.angle_gamma   90.00
#
_symmetry.space_group_name_H-M   'P 1'
#
loop_
_entity.id
_entity.type
_entity.pdbx_description
1 polymer ?
#
loop_
_entity_poly.entity_id
_entity_poly.type
_entity_poly.pdbx_seq_one_letter_code
_entity_poly.pdbx_strand_id
1 'polypeptide(L)'
;MKIDFDELKRLLTVFLDSPGPFITPGDTGLTSAEGEQQDKLIFHMLLLVENGLISDSKLRTGDPQAIGLVYTSRGIGYRQVNIRLTQDGHDFANALNQQPVLERIKRELADAPFDLVKDVSKQWLTTFIKDKIGLR
;
A
#
# COMPACT_ATOMS: atom_id res chain seq x y z
N MET A 1 -0.80 -7.29 14.20
CA MET A 1 -1.64 -6.08 14.06
C MET A 1 -2.76 -6.40 13.07
N LYS A 2 -3.92 -5.74 13.16
CA LYS A 2 -4.96 -5.86 12.12
C LYS A 2 -4.61 -4.96 10.93
N ILE A 3 -5.07 -5.34 9.74
CA ILE A 3 -4.95 -4.48 8.56
C ILE A 3 -5.82 -3.25 8.77
N ASP A 4 -5.20 -2.08 8.61
CA ASP A 4 -5.84 -0.78 8.66
C ASP A 4 -5.90 -0.21 7.23
N PHE A 5 -7.08 -0.24 6.64
CA PHE A 5 -7.29 0.23 5.27
C PHE A 5 -7.18 1.75 5.12
N ASP A 6 -7.38 2.52 6.19
CA ASP A 6 -7.15 3.96 6.16
C ASP A 6 -5.65 4.25 6.14
N GLU A 7 -4.84 3.47 6.87
CA GLU A 7 -3.38 3.57 6.81
C GLU A 7 -2.82 3.11 5.45
N LEU A 8 -3.35 2.02 4.88
CA LEU A 8 -2.99 1.60 3.52
C LEU A 8 -3.33 2.67 2.48
N LYS A 9 -4.53 3.28 2.57
CA LYS A 9 -4.89 4.41 1.71
C LYS A 9 -3.89 5.55 1.87
N ARG A 10 -3.62 5.98 3.11
CA ARG A 10 -2.68 7.08 3.40
C ARG A 10 -1.31 6.81 2.77
N LEU A 11 -0.75 5.62 2.98
CA LEU A 11 0.53 5.18 2.41
C LEU A 11 0.52 5.21 0.89
N LEU A 12 -0.50 4.63 0.27
CA LEU A 12 -0.60 4.52 -1.18
C LEU A 12 -0.84 5.88 -1.86
N THR A 13 -1.56 6.79 -1.19
CA THR A 13 -1.76 8.16 -1.67
C THR A 13 -0.45 8.95 -1.74
N VAL A 14 0.53 8.70 -0.85
CA VAL A 14 1.87 9.32 -0.97
C VAL A 14 2.51 9.04 -2.33
N PHE A 15 2.33 7.82 -2.86
CA PHE A 15 2.82 7.49 -4.20
C PHE A 15 2.04 8.20 -5.31
N LEU A 16 0.71 8.30 -5.18
CA LEU A 16 -0.15 8.94 -6.18
C LEU A 16 0.09 10.46 -6.27
N ASP A 17 0.41 11.09 -5.15
CA ASP A 17 0.67 12.53 -5.05
C ASP A 17 2.12 12.88 -5.39
N SER A 18 3.00 11.89 -5.56
CA SER A 18 4.39 12.11 -5.92
C SER A 18 4.50 12.68 -7.35
N PRO A 19 5.29 13.75 -7.56
CA PRO A 19 5.55 14.28 -8.91
C PRO A 19 6.46 13.38 -9.75
N GLY A 20 7.07 12.36 -9.13
CA GLY A 20 8.02 11.45 -9.76
C GLY A 20 7.62 9.99 -9.66
N PRO A 21 8.31 9.10 -10.40
CA PRO A 21 8.01 7.68 -10.42
C PRO A 21 8.38 6.93 -9.13
N PHE A 22 9.14 7.58 -8.23
CA PHE A 22 9.64 6.99 -7.00
C PHE A 22 9.38 7.89 -5.80
N ILE A 23 9.21 7.26 -4.65
CA ILE A 23 9.34 7.85 -3.32
C ILE A 23 10.44 7.12 -2.55
N THR A 24 10.73 7.54 -1.33
CA THR A 24 11.57 6.81 -0.37
C THR A 24 10.81 6.47 0.91
N PRO A 25 11.35 5.60 1.79
CA PRO A 25 10.75 5.39 3.12
C PRO A 25 10.62 6.67 3.95
N GLY A 26 11.42 7.72 3.69
CA GLY A 26 11.26 9.00 4.36
C GLY A 26 9.91 9.65 4.05
N ASP A 27 9.47 9.58 2.80
CA ASP A 27 8.22 10.20 2.34
C ASP A 27 6.96 9.56 2.97
N THR A 28 7.07 8.31 3.46
CA THR A 28 5.95 7.61 4.11
C THR A 28 5.74 8.03 5.57
N GLY A 29 6.71 8.76 6.14
CA GLY A 29 6.78 9.11 7.56
C GLY A 29 7.58 8.13 8.42
N LEU A 30 8.23 7.12 7.83
CA LEU A 30 8.94 6.07 8.58
C LEU A 30 10.11 6.61 9.40
N THR A 31 10.76 7.67 8.90
CA THR A 31 11.92 8.28 9.57
C THR A 31 11.56 9.04 10.85
N SER A 32 10.31 9.47 10.98
CA SER A 32 9.79 10.27 12.11
C SER A 32 8.84 9.50 13.02
N ALA A 33 8.41 8.30 12.62
CA ALA A 33 7.52 7.47 13.42
C ALA A 33 8.30 6.78 14.55
N GLU A 34 7.68 6.70 15.73
CA GLU A 34 8.24 6.04 16.92
C GLU A 34 7.21 5.08 17.53
N GLY A 35 7.70 4.08 18.28
CA GLY A 35 6.86 3.13 19.02
C GLY A 35 5.79 2.45 18.16
N GLU A 36 4.56 2.41 18.66
CA GLU A 36 3.43 1.74 18.00
C GLU A 36 3.12 2.29 16.60
N GLN A 37 3.34 3.59 16.36
CA GLN A 37 3.12 4.18 15.05
C GLN A 37 4.15 3.65 14.03
N GLN A 38 5.39 3.45 14.46
CA GLN A 38 6.43 2.85 13.62
C GLN A 38 6.10 1.39 13.31
N ASP A 39 5.68 0.62 14.32
CA ASP A 39 5.27 -0.78 14.14
C ASP A 39 4.10 -0.90 13.17
N LYS A 40 3.09 -0.02 13.29
CA LYS A 40 1.94 0.04 12.38
C LYS A 40 2.40 0.31 10.95
N LEU A 41 3.29 1.27 10.75
CA LEU A 41 3.77 1.64 9.43
C LEU A 41 4.58 0.52 8.76
N ILE A 42 5.51 -0.08 9.52
CA ILE A 42 6.32 -1.21 9.05
C ILE A 42 5.42 -2.39 8.69
N PHE A 43 4.44 -2.73 9.53
CA PHE A 43 3.49 -3.81 9.26
C PHE A 43 2.78 -3.63 7.91
N HIS A 44 2.24 -2.43 7.64
CA HIS A 44 1.55 -2.16 6.38
C HIS A 44 2.50 -2.10 5.19
N MET A 45 3.70 -1.54 5.33
CA MET A 45 4.70 -1.56 4.27
C MET A 45 5.16 -2.98 3.91
N LEU A 46 5.35 -3.86 4.91
CA LEU A 46 5.66 -5.27 4.70
C LEU A 46 4.53 -5.98 3.94
N LEU A 47 3.29 -5.74 4.33
CA LEU A 47 2.11 -6.29 3.65
C LEU A 47 2.09 -5.88 2.16
N LEU A 48 2.36 -4.60 1.86
CA LEU A 48 2.39 -4.09 0.50
C LEU A 48 3.51 -4.72 -0.36
N VAL A 49 4.73 -4.86 0.16
CA VAL A 49 5.85 -5.44 -0.60
C VAL A 49 5.70 -6.95 -0.77
N GLU A 50 5.22 -7.66 0.25
CA GLU A 50 4.94 -9.09 0.22
C GLU A 50 3.88 -9.42 -0.84
N ASN A 51 2.84 -8.57 -0.94
CA ASN A 51 1.75 -8.74 -1.89
C ASN A 51 2.01 -8.13 -3.27
N GLY A 52 3.24 -7.69 -3.54
CA GLY A 52 3.63 -7.17 -4.84
C GLY A 52 2.94 -5.87 -5.23
N LEU A 53 2.47 -5.07 -4.27
CA LEU A 53 1.83 -3.77 -4.50
C LEU A 53 2.86 -2.63 -4.59
N ILE A 54 4.00 -2.79 -3.91
CA ILE A 54 5.14 -1.88 -4.03
C ILE A 54 6.40 -2.65 -4.40
N SER A 55 7.29 -1.98 -5.13
CA SER A 55 8.56 -2.54 -5.60
C SER A 55 9.67 -1.50 -5.56
N ASP A 56 10.91 -1.94 -5.66
CA ASP A 56 12.05 -1.04 -5.84
C ASP A 56 12.21 -0.58 -7.31
N SER A 57 13.27 0.18 -7.58
CA SER A 57 13.62 0.60 -8.94
C SER A 57 13.98 -0.54 -9.92
N LYS A 58 14.14 -1.77 -9.42
CA LYS A 58 14.41 -2.99 -10.21
C LYS A 58 13.21 -3.92 -10.27
N LEU A 59 12.02 -3.44 -9.88
CA LEU A 59 10.76 -4.20 -9.87
C LEU A 59 10.77 -5.41 -8.93
N ARG A 60 11.62 -5.41 -7.90
CA ARG A 60 11.67 -6.47 -6.89
C ARG A 60 10.57 -6.28 -5.85
N THR A 61 9.89 -7.37 -5.51
CA THR A 61 8.84 -7.48 -4.49
C THR A 61 9.16 -8.64 -3.55
N GLY A 62 8.40 -8.80 -2.47
CA GLY A 62 8.58 -9.91 -1.51
C GLY A 62 9.80 -9.82 -0.60
N ASP A 63 10.61 -8.75 -0.72
CA ASP A 63 11.82 -8.55 0.07
C ASP A 63 11.76 -7.21 0.81
N PRO A 64 11.79 -7.19 2.15
CA PRO A 64 11.85 -5.96 2.93
C PRO A 64 13.03 -5.04 2.54
N GLN A 65 14.15 -5.58 2.07
CA GLN A 65 15.29 -4.77 1.62
C GLN A 65 14.97 -3.98 0.34
N ALA A 66 14.03 -4.46 -0.50
CA ALA A 66 13.58 -3.74 -1.69
C ALA A 66 12.90 -2.41 -1.32
N ILE A 67 12.26 -2.36 -0.15
CA ILE A 67 11.62 -1.14 0.40
C ILE A 67 12.47 -0.48 1.48
N GLY A 68 13.76 -0.81 1.55
CA GLY A 68 14.73 -0.15 2.40
C GLY A 68 14.70 -0.61 3.85
N LEU A 69 13.91 -1.61 4.24
CA LEU A 69 13.92 -2.16 5.59
C LEU A 69 15.12 -3.10 5.79
N VAL A 70 15.84 -2.93 6.91
CA VAL A 70 17.04 -3.68 7.23
C VAL A 70 16.96 -4.24 8.65
N TYR A 71 17.00 -5.56 8.78
CA TYR A 71 17.01 -6.22 10.08
C TYR A 71 18.42 -6.19 10.67
N THR A 72 18.54 -5.70 11.90
CA THR A 72 19.79 -5.60 12.64
C THR A 72 19.64 -6.24 14.02
N SER A 73 20.75 -6.42 14.74
CA SER A 73 20.72 -6.87 16.14
C SER A 73 20.01 -5.89 17.10
N ARG A 74 19.74 -4.66 16.67
CA ARG A 74 19.05 -3.62 17.45
C ARG A 74 17.59 -3.43 17.05
N GLY A 75 17.07 -4.25 16.15
CA GLY A 75 15.73 -4.12 15.57
C GLY A 75 15.77 -3.76 14.08
N ILE A 76 14.67 -3.18 13.58
CA ILE A 76 14.50 -2.85 12.16
C ILE A 76 15.01 -1.42 11.92
N GLY A 77 16.08 -1.30 11.13
CA GLY A 77 16.55 -0.03 10.56
C GLY A 77 16.00 0.19 9.15
N TYR A 78 16.31 1.34 8.56
CA TYR A 78 15.89 1.66 7.21
C TYR A 78 16.99 2.37 6.38
N ARG A 79 16.87 2.32 5.06
CA ARG A 79 17.70 3.02 4.08
C ARG A 79 16.83 3.80 3.12
N GLN A 80 17.33 4.94 2.66
CA GLN A 80 16.68 5.69 1.59
C GLN A 80 16.90 4.95 0.27
N VAL A 81 15.86 4.26 -0.20
CA VAL A 81 15.84 3.56 -1.49
C VAL A 81 14.63 4.03 -2.29
N ASN A 82 14.73 3.98 -3.61
CA ASN A 82 13.62 4.32 -4.50
C ASN A 82 12.58 3.20 -4.48
N ILE A 83 11.34 3.55 -4.14
CA ILE A 83 10.17 2.67 -4.06
C ILE A 83 9.10 3.22 -4.99
N ARG A 84 8.37 2.34 -5.67
CA ARG A 84 7.25 2.68 -6.55
C ARG A 84 6.07 1.75 -6.33
N LEU A 85 4.88 2.17 -6.75
CA LEU A 85 3.76 1.27 -6.95
C LEU A 85 4.04 0.32 -8.12
N THR A 86 3.62 -0.94 -8.00
CA THR A 86 3.47 -1.83 -9.15
C THR A 86 2.18 -1.47 -9.91
N GLN A 87 1.90 -2.14 -11.03
CA GLN A 87 0.61 -1.96 -11.71
C GLN A 87 -0.55 -2.33 -10.79
N ASP A 88 -0.46 -3.46 -10.09
CA ASP A 88 -1.47 -3.87 -9.11
C ASP A 88 -1.53 -2.91 -7.91
N GLY A 89 -0.38 -2.35 -7.52
CA GLY A 89 -0.30 -1.26 -6.56
C GLY A 89 -1.11 -0.03 -6.97
N HIS A 90 -1.02 0.38 -8.23
CA HIS A 90 -1.82 1.49 -8.76
C HIS A 90 -3.32 1.17 -8.76
N ASP A 91 -3.70 -0.04 -9.20
CA ASP A 91 -5.11 -0.46 -9.20
C ASP A 91 -5.69 -0.44 -7.77
N PHE A 92 -4.95 -0.99 -6.81
CA PHE A 92 -5.35 -1.01 -5.41
C PHE A 92 -5.39 0.39 -4.78
N ALA A 93 -4.37 1.22 -5.03
CA ALA A 93 -4.32 2.61 -4.56
C ALA A 93 -5.52 3.42 -5.08
N ASN A 94 -5.85 3.26 -6.36
CA ASN A 94 -7.01 3.91 -6.97
C ASN A 94 -8.32 3.42 -6.35
N ALA A 95 -8.44 2.12 -6.05
CA ALA A 95 -9.61 1.56 -5.39
C ALA A 95 -9.81 2.16 -3.99
N LEU A 96 -8.76 2.22 -3.17
CA LEU A 96 -8.83 2.81 -1.82
C LEU A 96 -9.06 4.33 -1.83
N ASN A 97 -8.69 5.03 -2.91
CA ASN A 97 -8.97 6.46 -3.08
C ASN A 97 -10.40 6.74 -3.57
N GLN A 98 -11.18 5.73 -3.96
CA GLN A 98 -12.63 5.88 -4.14
C GLN A 98 -13.36 5.62 -2.83
N GLN A 99 -13.90 6.69 -2.22
CA GLN A 99 -14.58 6.60 -0.92
C GLN A 99 -15.65 5.49 -0.84
N PRO A 100 -16.53 5.29 -1.86
CA PRO A 100 -17.51 4.21 -1.81
C PRO A 100 -16.89 2.80 -1.77
N VAL A 101 -15.75 2.62 -2.44
CA VAL A 101 -15.04 1.33 -2.49
C VAL A 101 -14.33 1.08 -1.16
N LEU A 102 -13.62 2.08 -0.61
CA LEU A 102 -12.95 1.98 0.69
C LEU A 102 -13.92 1.61 1.83
N GLU A 103 -15.04 2.32 1.94
CA GLU A 103 -16.02 2.07 2.99
C GLU A 103 -16.65 0.68 2.86
N ARG A 104 -16.79 0.19 1.63
CA ARG A 104 -17.26 -1.16 1.37
C ARG A 104 -16.22 -2.21 1.79
N ILE A 105 -14.94 -2.02 1.50
CA ILE A 105 -13.85 -2.91 1.94
C ILE A 105 -13.82 -3.00 3.46
N LYS A 106 -13.86 -1.86 4.15
CA LYS A 106 -13.85 -1.78 5.62
C LYS A 106 -15.05 -2.51 6.25
N ARG A 107 -16.22 -2.45 5.62
CA ARG A 107 -17.45 -3.09 6.12
C ARG A 107 -17.52 -4.59 5.81
N GLU A 108 -17.16 -4.99 4.60
CA GLU A 108 -17.44 -6.33 4.07
C GLU A 108 -16.22 -7.26 4.09
N LEU A 109 -15.00 -6.72 4.14
CA LEU A 109 -13.77 -7.47 3.93
C LEU A 109 -12.71 -7.27 5.04
N ALA A 110 -13.09 -6.70 6.19
CA ALA A 110 -12.15 -6.39 7.28
C ALA A 110 -11.33 -7.59 7.77
N ASP A 111 -11.95 -8.77 7.81
CA ASP A 111 -11.32 -10.02 8.25
C ASP A 111 -11.12 -11.02 7.08
N ALA A 112 -11.22 -10.55 5.84
CA ALA A 112 -11.00 -11.38 4.64
C ALA A 112 -9.50 -11.60 4.36
N PRO A 113 -9.12 -12.69 3.68
CA PRO A 113 -7.76 -12.85 3.15
C PRO A 113 -7.37 -11.66 2.27
N PHE A 114 -6.16 -11.14 2.43
CA PHE A 114 -5.74 -9.92 1.71
C PHE A 114 -5.73 -10.08 0.18
N ASP A 115 -5.44 -11.28 -0.32
CA ASP A 115 -5.57 -11.58 -1.76
C ASP A 115 -7.00 -11.38 -2.26
N LEU A 116 -8.00 -11.84 -1.50
CA LEU A 116 -9.40 -11.61 -1.83
C LEU A 116 -9.74 -10.11 -1.81
N VAL A 117 -9.17 -9.36 -0.86
CA VAL A 117 -9.36 -7.89 -0.79
C VAL A 117 -8.84 -7.22 -2.06
N LYS A 118 -7.64 -7.58 -2.53
CA LYS A 118 -7.08 -7.05 -3.78
C LYS A 118 -8.00 -7.34 -4.97
N ASP A 119 -8.38 -8.61 -5.15
CA ASP A 119 -9.21 -9.04 -6.27
C ASP A 119 -10.56 -8.31 -6.30
N VAL A 120 -11.24 -8.27 -5.16
CA VAL A 120 -12.57 -7.67 -5.04
C VAL A 120 -12.51 -6.14 -5.16
N SER A 121 -11.48 -5.49 -4.60
CA SER A 121 -11.31 -4.03 -4.72
C SER A 121 -11.16 -3.60 -6.19
N LYS A 122 -10.42 -4.36 -7.01
CA LYS A 122 -10.27 -4.12 -8.45
C LYS A 122 -11.59 -4.29 -9.19
N GLN A 123 -12.38 -5.31 -8.86
CA GLN A 123 -13.71 -5.51 -9.44
C GLN A 123 -14.65 -4.36 -9.08
N TRP A 124 -14.69 -3.94 -7.82
CA TRP A 124 -15.54 -2.83 -7.37
C TRP A 124 -15.13 -1.49 -7.99
N LEU A 125 -13.82 -1.22 -8.10
CA LEU A 125 -13.34 -0.05 -8.82
C LEU A 125 -13.77 -0.09 -10.30
N THR A 126 -13.66 -1.25 -10.95
CA THR A 126 -14.06 -1.42 -12.34
C THR A 126 -15.55 -1.14 -12.53
N THR A 127 -16.41 -1.71 -11.69
CA THR A 127 -17.86 -1.45 -11.71
C THR A 127 -18.15 0.03 -11.46
N PHE A 128 -17.51 0.63 -10.46
CA PHE A 128 -17.68 2.06 -10.15
C PHE A 128 -17.32 2.96 -11.34
N ILE A 129 -16.22 2.68 -12.05
CA ILE A 129 -15.80 3.42 -13.23
C ILE A 129 -16.80 3.20 -14.38
N LYS A 130 -17.19 1.96 -14.63
CA LYS A 130 -18.18 1.55 -15.64
C LYS A 130 -19.50 2.30 -15.48
N ASP A 131 -20.04 2.33 -14.27
CA ASP A 131 -21.26 3.07 -13.93
C ASP A 131 -21.09 4.57 -14.21
N LYS A 132 -19.94 5.15 -13.84
CA LYS A 132 -19.64 6.57 -14.06
C LYS A 132 -19.56 6.94 -15.54
N ILE A 133 -19.15 6.03 -16.42
CA ILE A 133 -19.02 6.26 -17.87
C ILE A 133 -20.18 5.66 -18.69
N GLY A 134 -21.19 5.09 -18.05
CA GLY A 134 -22.38 4.55 -18.71
C GLY A 134 -22.18 3.21 -19.43
N LEU A 135 -21.14 2.46 -19.09
CA LEU A 135 -20.94 1.08 -19.57
C LEU A 135 -21.51 0.13 -18.51
N ARG A 136 -22.62 -0.57 -18.80
CA ARG A 136 -23.13 -1.64 -17.93
C ARG A 136 -22.48 -2.98 -18.30
#